data_AF-A0AAP8MTG8-F1
#
_entry.id   AF-A0AAP8MTG8-F1
#
_cell.length_a   1.000
_cell.length_b   1.000
_cell.length_c   1.000
_cell.angle_alpha   90.00
_cell.angle_beta   90.00
_cell.angle_gamma   90.00
#
_symmetry.space_group_name_H-M   'P 1'
#
loop_
_entity.id
_entity.type
_entity.pdbx_description
1 polymer ?
#
loop_
_entity_poly.entity_id
_entity_poly.type
_entity_poly.pdbx_seq_one_letter_code
_entity_poly.pdbx_strand_id
1 'polypeptide(L)'
;MGIERYQNMTSDSIKELGVKLPTLQSGNLNIESFQGDFTSVEQAISLLQPTDGWVMYRDKIEISANLPRRKDVIEAEYHKDEISLKVQLLHGNVYQVTRLHGAPSTNGSLCFSEQKVLLRNQLLTEGDFALYRLWYESVNCRWQPIAQQFVGFIKEAN
;
A
#
# COMPACT_ATOMS: atom_id res chain seq x y z
N MET A 1 -6.29 21.74 -6.02
CA MET A 1 -5.60 22.16 -7.26
C MET A 1 -5.70 20.98 -8.24
N GLY A 2 -6.30 21.15 -9.42
CA GLY A 2 -6.50 20.03 -10.37
C GLY A 2 -5.18 19.53 -10.97
N ILE A 3 -5.11 18.25 -11.31
CA ILE A 3 -3.90 17.60 -11.84
C ILE A 3 -3.39 18.28 -13.13
N GLU A 4 -4.29 18.76 -13.99
CA GLU A 4 -3.98 19.50 -15.21
C GLU A 4 -3.26 20.82 -14.91
N ARG A 5 -3.75 21.57 -13.90
CA ARG A 5 -3.14 22.85 -13.51
C ARG A 5 -1.76 22.65 -12.91
N TYR A 6 -1.56 21.57 -12.16
CA TYR A 6 -0.26 21.19 -11.62
C TYR A 6 0.71 20.76 -12.73
N GLN A 7 0.25 19.93 -13.68
CA GLN A 7 1.07 19.50 -14.81
C GLN A 7 1.52 20.69 -15.67
N ASN A 8 0.66 21.67 -15.90
CA ASN A 8 1.02 22.90 -16.60
C ASN A 8 2.10 23.73 -15.86
N MET A 9 2.15 23.65 -14.52
CA MET A 9 3.19 24.31 -13.73
C MET A 9 4.54 23.55 -13.76
N THR A 10 4.54 22.24 -14.06
CA THR A 10 5.79 21.45 -14.07
C THR A 10 6.73 21.85 -15.20
N SER A 11 6.22 22.24 -16.37
CA SER A 11 6.99 22.60 -17.56
C SER A 11 7.94 23.78 -17.35
N ASP A 12 7.56 24.77 -16.54
CA ASP A 12 8.36 25.97 -16.27
C ASP A 12 8.73 26.14 -14.77
N SER A 13 8.51 25.10 -13.95
CA SER A 13 8.68 25.14 -12.50
C SER A 13 10.06 25.66 -12.03
N ILE A 14 11.14 25.27 -12.71
CA ILE A 14 12.49 25.76 -12.38
C ILE A 14 12.61 27.27 -12.61
N LYS A 15 11.99 27.79 -13.67
CA LYS A 15 12.06 29.19 -14.05
C LYS A 15 11.15 30.07 -13.20
N GLU A 16 9.97 29.58 -12.82
CA GLU A 16 8.98 30.36 -12.07
C GLU A 16 9.09 30.20 -10.55
N LEU A 17 9.48 29.01 -10.08
CA LEU A 17 9.47 28.66 -8.66
C LEU A 17 10.88 28.39 -8.11
N GLY A 18 11.91 28.36 -8.97
CA GLY A 18 13.28 28.03 -8.59
C GLY A 18 13.49 26.57 -8.18
N VAL A 19 12.47 25.73 -8.33
CA VAL A 19 12.47 24.32 -7.93
C VAL A 19 11.78 23.47 -8.99
N LYS A 20 12.31 22.27 -9.26
CA LYS A 20 11.64 21.31 -10.14
C LYS A 20 10.44 20.72 -9.39
N LEU A 21 9.23 20.99 -9.88
CA LEU A 21 8.03 20.35 -9.32
C LEU A 21 8.04 18.85 -9.65
N PRO A 22 7.72 17.96 -8.70
CA PRO A 22 7.71 16.52 -8.94
C PRO A 22 6.62 16.15 -9.96
N THR A 23 6.87 15.17 -10.83
CA THR A 23 5.85 14.65 -11.73
C THR A 23 4.76 13.96 -10.91
N LEU A 24 3.54 14.50 -10.91
CA LEU A 24 2.39 13.82 -10.30
C LEU A 24 1.91 12.73 -11.25
N GLN A 25 2.22 11.48 -10.93
CA GLN A 25 1.58 10.32 -11.53
C GLN A 25 0.41 9.92 -10.64
N SER A 26 -0.81 9.98 -11.19
CA SER A 26 -2.01 9.55 -10.49
C SER A 26 -2.18 8.04 -10.63
N GLY A 27 -2.02 7.33 -9.52
CA GLY A 27 -2.47 5.96 -9.34
C GLY A 27 -2.97 5.79 -7.93
N ASN A 28 -4.24 5.41 -7.77
CA ASN A 28 -4.70 4.93 -6.47
C ASN A 28 -4.18 3.51 -6.29
N LEU A 29 -3.50 3.26 -5.17
CA LEU A 29 -3.20 1.91 -4.73
C LEU A 29 -4.44 1.36 -4.03
N ASN A 30 -4.97 0.27 -4.54
CA ASN A 30 -6.02 -0.47 -3.86
C ASN A 30 -5.37 -1.37 -2.83
N ILE A 31 -5.78 -1.22 -1.58
CA ILE A 31 -5.31 -2.02 -0.45
C ILE A 31 -6.52 -2.74 0.13
N GLU A 32 -6.55 -4.05 -0.03
CA GLU A 32 -7.58 -4.93 0.51
C GLU A 32 -6.97 -5.74 1.64
N SER A 33 -7.69 -5.89 2.75
CA SER A 33 -7.15 -6.50 3.95
C SER A 33 -8.20 -7.34 4.65
N PHE A 34 -7.84 -8.56 5.03
CA PHE A 34 -8.70 -9.43 5.83
C PHE A 34 -7.87 -10.18 6.87
N GLN A 35 -8.53 -10.60 7.95
CA GLN A 35 -7.94 -11.49 8.93
C GLN A 35 -8.48 -12.90 8.71
N GLY A 36 -7.59 -13.88 8.80
CA GLY A 36 -7.94 -15.28 8.60
C GLY A 36 -6.95 -16.21 9.27
N ASP A 37 -7.25 -17.49 9.23
CA ASP A 37 -6.33 -18.52 9.67
C ASP A 37 -5.30 -18.89 8.59
N PHE A 38 -4.41 -19.83 8.90
CA PHE A 38 -3.43 -20.32 7.93
C PHE A 38 -4.06 -20.89 6.64
N THR A 39 -5.24 -21.52 6.71
CA THR A 39 -5.93 -22.01 5.52
C THR A 39 -6.39 -20.86 4.63
N SER A 40 -6.83 -19.75 5.21
CA SER A 40 -7.18 -18.53 4.49
C SER A 40 -5.96 -17.92 3.79
N VAL A 41 -4.79 -17.99 4.43
CA VAL A 41 -3.49 -17.59 3.84
C VAL A 41 -3.17 -18.47 2.62
N GLU A 42 -3.24 -19.80 2.76
CA GLU A 42 -2.97 -20.73 1.66
C GLU A 42 -3.89 -20.49 0.45
N GLN A 43 -5.17 -20.22 0.70
CA GLN A 43 -6.14 -19.89 -0.34
C GLN A 43 -5.77 -18.59 -1.06
N ALA A 44 -5.43 -17.52 -0.32
CA ALA A 44 -5.06 -16.24 -0.92
C ALA A 44 -3.80 -16.36 -1.80
N ILE A 45 -2.78 -17.09 -1.34
CA ILE A 45 -1.57 -17.35 -2.12
C ILE A 45 -1.90 -18.19 -3.37
N SER A 46 -2.73 -19.22 -3.22
CA SER A 46 -3.14 -20.08 -4.34
C SER A 46 -3.91 -19.31 -5.42
N LEU A 47 -4.80 -18.40 -5.02
CA LEU A 47 -5.56 -17.54 -5.93
C LEU A 47 -4.65 -16.55 -6.67
N LEU A 48 -3.62 -16.03 -6.00
CA LEU A 48 -2.63 -15.16 -6.63
C LEU A 48 -1.82 -15.89 -7.70
N GLN A 49 -1.45 -17.16 -7.45
CA GLN A 49 -0.52 -17.95 -8.28
C GLN A 49 0.83 -17.22 -8.49
N PRO A 50 1.56 -16.91 -7.41
CA PRO A 50 2.72 -16.04 -7.47
C PRO A 50 3.87 -16.60 -8.32
N THR A 51 4.68 -15.70 -8.86
CA THR A 51 5.88 -16.02 -9.65
C THR A 51 7.16 -15.88 -8.86
N ASP A 52 7.19 -15.04 -7.82
CA ASP A 52 8.24 -14.99 -6.80
C ASP A 52 7.65 -14.50 -5.45
N GLY A 53 8.42 -14.67 -4.39
CA GLY A 53 8.00 -14.42 -3.01
C GLY A 53 9.02 -14.88 -1.98
N TRP A 54 8.73 -14.59 -0.73
CA TRP A 54 9.51 -15.06 0.41
C TRP A 54 8.59 -15.35 1.60
N VAL A 55 9.05 -16.26 2.46
CA VAL A 55 8.36 -16.67 3.68
C VAL A 55 9.35 -16.65 4.82
N MET A 56 9.02 -15.91 5.87
CA MET A 56 9.73 -15.90 7.14
C MET A 56 9.07 -16.87 8.11
N TYR A 57 9.84 -17.87 8.50
CA TYR A 57 9.53 -18.76 9.61
C TYR A 57 10.30 -18.30 10.87
N ARG A 58 10.08 -18.99 11.99
CA ARG A 58 10.74 -18.66 13.27
C ARG A 58 12.27 -18.72 13.21
N ASP A 59 12.81 -19.59 12.37
CA ASP A 59 14.24 -19.92 12.31
C ASP A 59 14.95 -19.36 11.07
N LYS A 60 14.22 -19.01 10.02
CA LYS A 60 14.81 -18.57 8.74
C LYS A 60 13.81 -17.89 7.83
N ILE A 61 14.36 -17.22 6.81
CA ILE A 61 13.63 -16.73 5.65
C ILE A 61 13.93 -17.67 4.47
N GLU A 62 12.89 -18.10 3.76
CA GLU A 62 12.98 -18.88 2.53
C GLU A 62 12.45 -18.06 1.36
N ILE A 63 13.22 -17.96 0.27
CA ILE A 63 12.73 -17.37 -0.98
C ILE A 63 11.98 -18.47 -1.74
N SER A 64 10.68 -18.27 -1.95
CA SER A 64 9.82 -19.22 -2.66
C SER A 64 8.54 -18.58 -3.16
N ALA A 65 8.13 -18.96 -4.37
CA ALA A 65 6.79 -18.69 -4.90
C ALA A 65 5.77 -19.79 -4.50
N ASN A 66 6.20 -20.85 -3.83
CA ASN A 66 5.30 -21.95 -3.48
C ASN A 66 4.56 -21.66 -2.16
N LEU A 67 3.45 -22.38 -1.95
CA LEU A 67 2.77 -22.37 -0.65
C LEU A 67 3.74 -22.74 0.48
N PRO A 68 3.60 -22.10 1.67
CA PRO A 68 4.42 -22.45 2.82
C PRO A 68 4.21 -23.90 3.21
N ARG A 69 5.30 -24.66 3.37
CA ARG A 69 5.22 -26.07 3.78
C ARG A 69 5.00 -26.26 5.28
N ARG A 70 5.22 -25.20 6.05
CA ARG A 70 5.12 -25.18 7.51
C ARG A 70 4.08 -24.17 7.96
N LYS A 71 3.51 -24.40 9.13
CA LYS A 71 2.45 -23.57 9.74
C LYS A 71 2.98 -22.47 10.65
N ASP A 72 4.27 -22.45 10.94
CA ASP A 72 4.91 -21.45 11.79
C ASP A 72 5.43 -20.24 10.99
N VAL A 73 4.64 -19.83 10.00
CA VAL A 73 4.87 -18.61 9.23
C VAL A 73 4.67 -17.41 10.15
N ILE A 74 5.61 -16.48 10.12
CA ILE A 74 5.53 -15.21 10.85
C ILE A 74 5.14 -14.11 9.88
N GLU A 75 5.86 -14.01 8.76
CA GLU A 75 5.59 -13.05 7.69
C GLU A 75 5.81 -13.73 6.34
N ALA A 76 5.11 -13.27 5.32
CA ALA A 76 5.41 -13.64 3.95
C ALA A 76 5.01 -12.53 2.99
N GLU A 77 5.68 -12.48 1.84
CA GLU A 77 5.28 -11.61 0.74
C GLU A 77 5.39 -12.39 -0.55
N TYR A 78 4.31 -12.36 -1.33
CA TYR A 78 4.23 -12.99 -2.64
C TYR A 78 3.87 -11.94 -3.67
N HIS A 79 4.29 -12.16 -4.91
CA HIS A 79 3.95 -11.25 -5.99
C HIS A 79 3.59 -11.99 -7.28
N LYS A 80 2.81 -11.29 -8.09
CA LYS A 80 2.55 -11.62 -9.49
C LYS A 80 2.15 -10.34 -10.19
N ASP A 81 2.85 -10.02 -11.28
CA ASP A 81 2.61 -8.80 -12.06
C ASP A 81 2.61 -7.56 -11.13
N GLU A 82 1.60 -6.70 -11.18
CA GLU A 82 1.49 -5.50 -10.33
C GLU A 82 0.77 -5.74 -8.99
N ILE A 83 0.66 -7.01 -8.56
CA ILE A 83 -0.03 -7.40 -7.33
C ILE A 83 1.00 -7.89 -6.31
N SER A 84 0.98 -7.27 -5.12
CA SER A 84 1.72 -7.75 -3.95
C SER A 84 0.75 -8.28 -2.90
N LEU A 85 1.04 -9.44 -2.34
CA LEU A 85 0.29 -10.05 -1.25
C LEU A 85 1.19 -10.19 -0.04
N LYS A 86 0.88 -9.44 1.02
CA LYS A 86 1.58 -9.45 2.30
C LYS A 86 0.80 -10.27 3.31
N VAL A 87 1.50 -11.09 4.08
CA VAL A 87 0.95 -11.93 5.14
C VAL A 87 1.73 -11.65 6.41
N GLN A 88 1.03 -11.41 7.51
CA GLN A 88 1.63 -11.18 8.82
C GLN A 88 0.85 -11.91 9.90
N LEU A 89 1.55 -12.69 10.73
CA LEU A 89 0.97 -13.30 11.92
C LEU A 89 0.68 -12.21 12.96
N LEU A 90 -0.58 -12.08 13.37
CA LEU A 90 -0.97 -11.15 14.42
C LEU A 90 -0.82 -11.79 15.80
N HIS A 91 -1.46 -12.94 16.00
CA HIS A 91 -1.38 -13.72 17.23
C HIS A 91 -1.93 -15.14 17.03
N GLY A 92 -1.38 -16.12 17.76
CA GLY A 92 -1.86 -17.50 17.72
C GLY A 92 -1.81 -18.10 16.31
N ASN A 93 -2.98 -18.23 15.66
CA ASN A 93 -3.14 -18.69 14.29
C ASN A 93 -3.91 -17.67 13.42
N VAL A 94 -3.94 -16.39 13.83
CA VAL A 94 -4.61 -15.31 13.10
C VAL A 94 -3.59 -14.52 12.32
N TYR A 95 -3.81 -14.44 11.01
CA TYR A 95 -2.98 -13.74 10.06
C TYR A 95 -3.73 -12.54 9.49
N GLN A 96 -3.04 -11.43 9.35
CA GLN A 96 -3.44 -10.34 8.48
C GLN A 96 -2.94 -10.66 7.07
N VAL A 97 -3.85 -10.68 6.11
CA VAL A 97 -3.53 -10.81 4.69
C VAL A 97 -3.89 -9.49 4.02
N THR A 98 -2.92 -8.88 3.35
CA THR A 98 -3.05 -7.58 2.71
C THR A 98 -2.66 -7.69 1.24
N ARG A 99 -3.61 -7.43 0.35
CA ARG A 99 -3.41 -7.40 -1.09
C ARG A 99 -3.28 -5.95 -1.55
N LEU A 100 -2.21 -5.65 -2.27
CA LEU A 100 -1.91 -4.34 -2.84
C LEU A 100 -1.85 -4.46 -4.35
N HIS A 101 -2.55 -3.60 -5.07
CA HIS A 101 -2.44 -3.49 -6.52
C HIS A 101 -2.78 -2.10 -7.02
N GLY A 102 -2.11 -1.66 -8.08
CA GLY A 102 -2.43 -0.40 -8.74
C GLY A 102 -3.86 -0.39 -9.30
N ALA A 103 -4.46 0.80 -9.39
CA ALA A 103 -5.68 0.98 -10.17
C ALA A 103 -5.41 0.71 -11.67
N PRO A 104 -6.39 0.21 -12.46
CA PRO A 104 -6.18 -0.21 -13.85
C PRO A 104 -5.62 0.86 -14.80
N SER A 105 -5.75 2.15 -14.45
CA SER A 105 -5.28 3.28 -15.25
C SER A 105 -3.88 3.77 -14.88
N THR A 106 -3.18 3.07 -13.99
CA THR A 106 -1.89 3.53 -13.47
C THR A 106 -0.74 3.05 -14.36
N ASN A 107 -0.29 3.92 -15.27
CA ASN A 107 0.99 3.73 -15.97
C ASN A 107 2.10 4.38 -15.13
N GLY A 108 2.61 3.67 -14.13
CA GLY A 108 3.71 4.17 -13.31
C GLY A 108 4.03 3.28 -12.13
N SER A 109 5.29 3.36 -11.67
CA SER A 109 5.75 2.68 -10.46
C SER A 109 5.32 3.40 -9.18
N LEU A 110 4.64 4.56 -9.26
CA LEU A 110 4.26 5.36 -8.09
C LEU A 110 2.75 5.45 -7.93
N CYS A 111 2.26 5.09 -6.74
CA CYS A 111 0.85 5.17 -6.35
C CYS A 111 0.69 5.85 -4.99
N PHE A 112 -0.55 6.16 -4.61
CA PHE A 112 -0.86 6.53 -3.24
C PHE A 112 -2.14 5.86 -2.73
N SER A 113 -2.25 5.75 -1.40
CA SER A 113 -3.50 5.43 -0.71
C SER A 113 -3.80 6.52 0.32
N GLU A 114 -5.08 6.84 0.50
CA GLU A 114 -5.52 7.77 1.54
C GLU A 114 -5.89 7.01 2.82
N GLN A 115 -5.42 7.50 3.96
CA GLN A 115 -5.71 6.95 5.27
C GLN A 115 -6.41 8.02 6.11
N LYS A 116 -7.61 7.68 6.59
CA LYS A 116 -8.37 8.50 7.54
C LYS A 116 -8.09 8.00 8.95
N VAL A 117 -7.70 8.90 9.84
CA VAL A 117 -7.45 8.61 11.26
C VAL A 117 -8.44 9.40 12.09
N LEU A 118 -9.29 8.70 12.85
CA LEU A 118 -10.29 9.33 13.72
C LEU A 118 -9.59 10.17 14.79
N LEU A 119 -10.01 11.42 14.94
CA LEU A 119 -9.48 12.31 15.97
C LEU A 119 -10.15 12.05 17.33
N ARG A 120 -9.41 12.37 18.39
CA ARG A 120 -9.99 12.39 19.75
C ARG A 120 -11.02 13.50 19.85
N ASN A 121 -12.05 13.28 20.68
CA ASN A 121 -13.19 14.20 20.85
C ASN A 121 -12.79 15.67 21.10
N GLN A 122 -11.65 15.92 21.74
CA GLN A 122 -11.15 17.27 22.05
C GLN A 122 -10.61 18.04 20.84
N LEU A 123 -10.36 17.36 19.71
CA LEU A 123 -9.82 17.93 18.47
C LEU A 123 -10.86 18.00 17.33
N LEU A 124 -12.12 17.62 17.61
CA LEU A 124 -13.20 17.56 16.61
C LEU A 124 -13.60 18.94 16.04
N THR A 125 -13.15 20.03 16.65
CA THR A 125 -13.39 21.39 16.15
C THR A 125 -12.76 21.64 14.78
N GLU A 126 -11.65 20.95 14.47
CA GLU A 126 -10.91 21.11 13.22
C GLU A 126 -11.31 20.07 12.14
N GLY A 127 -11.90 18.95 12.55
CA GLY A 127 -12.40 17.89 11.68
C GLY A 127 -12.62 16.59 12.47
N ASP A 128 -13.32 15.63 11.88
CA ASP A 128 -13.55 14.32 12.52
C ASP A 128 -12.34 13.39 12.32
N PHE A 129 -11.59 13.62 11.22
CA PHE A 129 -10.45 12.79 10.84
C PHE A 129 -9.23 13.64 10.45
N ALA A 130 -8.04 13.15 10.77
CA ALA A 130 -6.81 13.51 10.08
C ALA A 130 -6.67 12.65 8.81
N LEU A 131 -6.48 13.31 7.67
CA LEU A 131 -6.23 12.65 6.39
C LEU A 131 -4.74 12.60 6.10
N TYR A 132 -4.23 11.41 5.86
CA TYR A 132 -2.88 11.17 5.39
C TYR A 132 -2.90 10.58 3.99
N ARG A 133 -1.93 10.97 3.18
CA ARG A 133 -1.61 10.31 1.92
C ARG A 133 -0.34 9.51 2.10
N LEU A 134 -0.44 8.20 1.90
CA LEU A 134 0.68 7.26 1.90
C LEU A 134 1.08 7.03 0.45
N TRP A 135 2.33 7.36 0.13
CA TRP A 135 2.90 7.17 -1.19
C TRP A 135 3.63 5.82 -1.24
N TYR A 136 3.48 5.12 -2.36
CA TYR A 136 4.06 3.80 -2.59
C TYR A 136 4.83 3.78 -3.90
N GLU A 137 5.90 2.99 -3.94
CA GLU A 137 6.64 2.66 -5.13
C GLU A 137 6.62 1.14 -5.37
N SER A 138 6.43 0.70 -6.62
CA SER A 138 6.59 -0.67 -7.06
C SER A 138 8.04 -0.90 -7.46
N VAL A 139 8.78 -1.62 -6.61
CA VAL A 139 10.17 -2.01 -6.87
C VAL A 139 10.20 -3.53 -7.02
N ASN A 140 10.59 -4.03 -8.19
CA ASN A 140 10.56 -5.46 -8.52
C ASN A 140 9.19 -6.12 -8.23
N CYS A 141 8.09 -5.49 -8.67
CA CYS A 141 6.71 -5.95 -8.46
C CYS A 141 6.26 -5.97 -6.98
N ARG A 142 6.95 -5.23 -6.11
CA ARG A 142 6.63 -5.11 -4.68
C ARG A 142 6.29 -3.68 -4.33
N TRP A 143 5.06 -3.45 -3.87
CA TRP A 143 4.62 -2.14 -3.39
C TRP A 143 5.20 -1.84 -2.00
N GLN A 144 6.01 -0.79 -1.93
CA GLN A 144 6.70 -0.34 -0.73
C GLN A 144 6.28 1.09 -0.39
N PRO A 145 5.92 1.40 0.87
CA PRO A 145 5.64 2.76 1.26
C PRO A 145 6.93 3.59 1.24
N ILE A 146 6.90 4.76 0.62
CA ILE A 146 8.07 5.65 0.48
C ILE A 146 7.94 6.95 1.27
N ALA A 147 6.71 7.44 1.46
CA ALA A 147 6.46 8.69 2.17
C ALA A 147 5.05 8.74 2.75
N GLN A 148 4.90 9.50 3.84
CA GLN A 148 3.61 9.86 4.40
C GLN A 148 3.48 11.38 4.39
N GLN A 149 2.34 11.87 3.89
CA GLN A 149 2.02 13.29 3.82
C GLN A 149 0.75 13.54 4.63
N PHE A 150 0.81 14.44 5.61
CA PHE A 150 -0.40 14.99 6.22
C PHE A 150 -1.09 15.90 5.21
N VAL A 151 -2.35 15.61 4.89
CA VAL A 151 -3.14 16.36 3.91
C VAL A 151 -3.94 17.46 4.60
N GLY A 152 -4.46 17.17 5.80
CA GLY A 152 -5.28 18.10 6.57
C GLY A 152 -6.33 17.38 7.40
N PHE A 153 -7.18 18.18 8.04
CA PHE A 153 -8.36 17.67 8.74
C PHE A 153 -9.57 17.66 7.80
N ILE A 154 -10.36 16.60 7.89
CA ILE A 154 -11.58 16.43 7.10
C ILE A 154 -12.75 16.06 8.01
N LYS A 155 -13.96 16.43 7.59
CA LYS A 155 -15.21 16.00 8.22
C LYS A 155 -15.80 14.83 7.46
N GLU A 156 -16.61 14.02 8.14
CA GLU A 156 -17.42 13.03 7.45
C GLU A 156 -18.40 13.76 6.51
N ALA A 157 -18.42 13.37 5.24
CA ALA A 157 -19.41 13.88 4.31
C ALA A 157 -20.73 13.15 4.60
N ASN A 158 -21.75 13.89 5.06
CA ASN A 158 -23.13 13.39 5.19
C ASN A 158 -23.71 13.01 3.83
#